data_AF-A0A6B9FSD7-F1
#
_entry.id   AF-A0A6B9FSD7-F1
#
_cell.length_a   1.000
_cell.length_b   1.000
_cell.length_c   1.000
_cell.angle_alpha   90.00
_cell.angle_beta   90.00
_cell.angle_gamma   90.00
#
_symmetry.space_group_name_H-M   'P 1'
#
loop_
_entity.id
_entity.type
_entity.pdbx_description
1 polymer ?
#
loop_
_entity_poly.entity_id
_entity_poly.type
_entity_poly.pdbx_seq_one_letter_code
_entity_poly.pdbx_strand_id
1 'polypeptide(L)' 'MSDPEPDELFRARLLRVVVDNDRHLVRMAYGAFLDHIGRKYGRFRTGVPLKGLDVQGKRI' A
#
# COMPACT_ATOMS: atom_id res chain seq x y z
N MET A 1 0.09 4.31 -18.96
CA MET A 1 0.18 4.05 -17.51
C MET A 1 0.67 2.62 -17.38
N SER A 2 1.71 2.36 -16.58
CA SER A 2 2.17 0.99 -16.34
C SER A 2 1.10 0.19 -15.60
N ASP A 3 1.07 -1.12 -15.81
CA ASP A 3 0.13 -1.99 -15.09
C ASP A 3 0.31 -1.84 -13.57
N PRO A 4 -0.78 -1.92 -12.78
CA PRO A 4 -0.71 -1.87 -11.33
C PRO A 4 0.24 -2.94 -10.79
N GLU A 5 1.05 -2.58 -9.79
CA GLU A 5 1.90 -3.53 -9.08
C GLU A 5 1.06 -4.71 -8.55
N PRO A 6 1.40 -5.97 -8.88
CA PRO A 6 0.72 -7.14 -8.35
C PRO A 6 0.78 -7.22 -6.83
N ASP A 7 -0.25 -7.81 -6.22
CA ASP A 7 -0.35 -8.02 -4.77
C ASP A 7 0.89 -8.72 -4.20
N GLU A 8 1.40 -9.71 -4.92
CA GLU A 8 2.54 -10.51 -4.49
C GLU A 8 3.82 -9.67 -4.33
N LEU A 9 4.11 -8.82 -5.30
CA LEU A 9 5.27 -7.94 -5.27
C LEU A 9 5.13 -6.88 -4.16
N PHE A 10 3.95 -6.27 -4.07
CA PHE A 10 3.70 -5.26 -3.04
C PHE A 10 3.73 -5.87 -1.63
N ARG A 11 3.17 -7.07 -1.45
CA ARG A 11 3.21 -7.83 -0.19
C ARG A 11 4.64 -8.17 0.22
N ALA A 12 5.46 -8.66 -0.71
CA ALA A 12 6.85 -9.00 -0.43
C ALA A 12 7.65 -7.77 0.06
N ARG A 13 7.38 -6.59 -0.51
CA ARG A 13 7.96 -5.32 -0.04
C ARG A 13 7.44 -4.92 1.34
N LEU A 14 6.14 -5.05 1.59
CA LEU A 14 5.52 -4.72 2.87
C LEU A 14 6.06 -5.58 4.01
N LEU A 15 6.23 -6.88 3.79
CA LEU A 15 6.74 -7.82 4.81
C LEU A 15 8.15 -7.47 5.31
N ARG A 16 8.93 -6.66 4.57
CA ARG A 16 10.25 -6.17 4.99
C ARG A 16 10.19 -5.02 5.99
N VAL A 17 9.04 -4.36 6.13
CA VAL A 17 8.91 -3.10 6.90
C VAL A 17 7.86 -3.17 8.00
N VAL A 18 6.86 -4.04 7.85
CA VAL A 18 5.81 -4.17 8.88
C VAL A 18 6.35 -4.83 10.14
N VAL A 19 5.83 -4.40 11.29
CA VAL A 19 6.13 -5.05 12.57
C VAL A 19 5.52 -6.45 12.61
N ASP A 20 6.06 -7.33 13.45
CA ASP A 20 5.67 -8.74 13.47
C ASP A 20 4.17 -8.96 13.73
N ASN A 21 3.57 -8.13 14.59
CA ASN A 21 2.14 -8.19 14.88
C ASN A 21 1.26 -7.97 13.65
N ASP A 22 1.70 -7.20 12.65
CA ASP A 22 0.92 -6.91 11.43
C ASP A 22 1.27 -7.87 10.28
N ARG A 23 2.28 -8.74 10.41
CA ARG A 23 2.70 -9.66 9.33
C ARG A 23 1.61 -10.62 8.91
N HIS A 24 0.81 -11.11 9.85
CA HIS A 24 -0.29 -12.03 9.54
C HIS A 24 -1.37 -11.32 8.68
N LEU A 25 -1.68 -10.07 8.98
CA LEU A 25 -2.61 -9.25 8.20
C LEU A 25 -2.10 -9.04 6.78
N VAL A 26 -0.82 -8.71 6.61
CA VAL A 26 -0.20 -8.52 5.28
C VAL A 26 -0.22 -9.81 4.44
N ARG A 27 -0.05 -10.98 5.08
CA ARG A 27 -0.10 -12.28 4.36
C ARG A 27 -1.49 -12.61 3.83
N MET A 28 -2.54 -12.22 4.56
CA MET A 28 -3.94 -12.53 4.22
C MET A 28 -4.63 -11.43 3.41
N ALA A 29 -4.07 -10.22 3.35
CA ALA A 29 -4.68 -9.11 2.64
C ALA A 29 -4.44 -9.16 1.13
N TYR A 30 -5.41 -8.62 0.40
CA TYR A 30 -5.42 -8.50 -1.05
C TYR A 30 -5.97 -7.14 -1.50
N GLY A 31 -5.58 -6.71 -2.70
CA GLY A 31 -6.06 -5.50 -3.35
C GLY A 31 -6.03 -4.27 -2.44
N ALA A 32 -7.19 -3.62 -2.27
CA ALA A 32 -7.36 -2.40 -1.50
C ALA A 32 -7.09 -2.57 0.01
N PHE A 33 -7.29 -3.77 0.58
CA PHE A 33 -6.95 -4.00 1.99
C PHE A 33 -5.43 -4.02 2.18
N LEU A 34 -4.70 -4.63 1.24
CA LEU A 34 -3.25 -4.60 1.25
C LEU A 34 -2.73 -3.16 1.10
N ASP A 35 -3.39 -2.34 0.28
CA ASP A 35 -3.08 -0.92 0.13
C ASP A 35 -3.33 -0.12 1.41
N HIS A 36 -4.43 -0.41 2.10
CA HIS A 36 -4.76 0.24 3.36
C HIS A 36 -3.69 -0.04 4.42
N ILE A 37 -3.23 -1.29 4.53
CA ILE A 37 -2.11 -1.65 5.40
C ILE A 37 -0.85 -0.91 4.93
N GLY A 38 -0.58 -0.90 3.64
CA GLY A 38 0.57 -0.18 3.07
C GLY A 38 0.63 1.29 3.48
N ARG A 39 -0.52 2.00 3.46
CA ARG A 39 -0.63 3.40 3.86
C ARG A 39 -0.22 3.64 5.32
N LYS A 40 -0.56 2.73 6.24
CA LYS A 40 -0.13 2.78 7.65
C LYS A 40 1.40 2.82 7.78
N TYR A 41 2.11 2.20 6.82
CA TYR A 41 3.57 2.12 6.77
C TYR A 41 4.20 3.07 5.74
N GLY A 42 3.44 4.01 5.17
CA GLY A 42 3.92 4.93 4.13
C GLY A 42 4.37 4.23 2.83
N ARG A 43 3.83 3.04 2.54
CA ARG A 43 4.12 2.27 1.32
C ARG A 43 2.92 2.28 0.39
N PHE A 44 3.19 2.49 -0.89
CA PHE A 44 2.19 2.59 -1.94
C PHE A 44 2.55 1.69 -3.11
N ARG A 45 1.53 1.21 -3.81
CA ARG A 45 1.70 0.47 -5.06
C ARG A 45 2.20 1.38 -6.16
N THR A 46 3.07 0.83 -6.99
CA THR A 46 3.47 1.48 -8.24
C THR A 46 2.43 1.22 -9.33
N GLY A 47 2.38 2.10 -10.34
CA GLY A 47 1.46 1.94 -11.48
C GLY A 47 0.00 2.28 -11.18
N VAL A 48 -0.34 2.72 -9.96
CA VAL A 48 -1.70 3.10 -9.56
C VAL A 48 -1.73 4.58 -9.16
N PRO A 49 -2.70 5.38 -9.65
CA PRO A 49 -2.90 6.73 -9.16
C PRO A 49 -3.12 6.73 -7.65
N LEU A 50 -2.41 7.58 -6.93
CA LEU A 50 -2.54 7.70 -5.48
C LEU A 50 -3.87 8.39 -5.14
N LYS A 51 -4.95 7.62 -5.04
CA LYS A 51 -6.25 8.14 -4.59
C LYS A 51 -6.14 8.64 -3.15
N GLY A 52 -6.22 9.97 -2.98
CA GLY A 52 -6.29 10.64 -1.67
C GLY A 52 -5.15 11.61 -1.33
N LEU A 53 -4.11 11.75 -2.17
CA LEU A 53 -3.09 12.79 -1.98
C LEU A 53 -3.50 14.17 -2.55
N ASP A 54 -4.47 14.21 -3.47
CA ASP A 54 -4.95 15.48 -4.06
C ASP A 54 -5.74 16.37 -3.08
N VAL A 55 -6.08 15.88 -1.88
CA VAL A 55 -6.97 16.61 -0.96
C VAL A 55 -6.21 17.45 0.08
N GLN A 56 -4.88 17.32 0.20
CA GLN A 56 -4.09 18.12 1.15
C GLN A 56 -3.27 19.26 0.51
N GLY A 57 -3.50 19.54 -0.78
CA GLY A 57 -2.84 20.63 -1.51
C GLY A 57 -3.57 21.96 -1.49
N LYS A 58 -4.77 22.06 -0.89
CA LYS A 58 -5.50 23.34 -0.80
C LYS A 58 -5.30 23.95 0.59
N ARG A 59 -4.13 24.55 0.79
CA ARG A 59 -3.97 25.65 1.75
C ARG A 59 -4.89 26.78 1.28
N ILE A 60 -5.99 26.98 1.98
CA ILE A 60 -6.72 28.25 2.08
C ILE A 60 -6.27 28.93 3.36
#